data_AF-A0A962PBV8-F1
#
_entry.id   AF-A0A962PBV8-F1
#
_cell.length_a   1.000
_cell.length_b   1.000
_cell.length_c   1.000
_cell.angle_alpha   90.00
_cell.angle_beta   90.00
_cell.angle_gamma   90.00
#
_symmetry.space_group_name_H-M   'P 1'
#
loop_
_entity.id
_entity.type
_entity.pdbx_description
1 polymer ?
#
loop_
_entity_poly.entity_id
_entity_poly.type
_entity_poly.pdbx_seq_one_letter_code
_entity_poly.pdbx_strand_id
1 'polypeptide(L)'
;MSRFTVTPNDSMKETLDRVKQTITSKGGTFDGNTESGEFAGVTPIGKVKGKYTVNGKDIEIVITDKPFVAPMSVIEDRVRNYFA
;
A
#
# COMPACT_ATOMS: atom_id res chain seq x y z
N MET A 1 0.41 -13.91 4.80
CA MET A 1 -0.55 -12.77 4.72
C MET A 1 -0.41 -11.97 6.00
N SER A 2 -0.05 -10.68 5.90
CA SER A 2 -0.06 -9.76 7.05
C SER A 2 -1.14 -8.72 6.85
N ARG A 3 -1.73 -8.24 7.94
CA ARG A 3 -2.71 -7.16 7.96
C ARG A 3 -2.30 -6.11 8.97
N PHE A 4 -2.49 -4.84 8.64
CA PHE A 4 -2.23 -3.74 9.55
C PHE A 4 -3.03 -2.50 9.17
N THR A 5 -3.15 -1.58 10.11
CA THR A 5 -3.90 -0.34 9.94
C THR A 5 -2.96 0.87 9.94
N VAL A 6 -3.27 1.86 9.10
CA VAL A 6 -2.57 3.15 8.99
C VAL A 6 -3.60 4.27 9.08
N THR A 7 -3.31 5.29 9.88
CA THR A 7 -4.08 6.53 9.88
C THR A 7 -3.29 7.55 9.05
N PRO A 8 -3.82 8.03 7.92
CA PRO A 8 -3.16 9.04 7.08
C PRO A 8 -3.05 10.38 7.81
N ASN A 9 -1.97 11.12 7.55
CA ASN A 9 -1.79 12.47 8.08
C ASN A 9 -2.61 13.53 7.32
N ASP A 10 -2.85 13.31 6.03
CA ASP A 10 -3.61 14.20 5.14
C ASP A 10 -5.03 13.68 4.90
N SER A 11 -5.79 14.33 4.00
CA SER A 11 -7.07 13.79 3.58
C SER A 11 -6.92 12.43 2.91
N MET A 12 -7.95 11.57 3.05
CA MET A 12 -7.96 10.22 2.45
C MET A 12 -7.69 10.27 0.94
N LYS A 13 -8.31 11.22 0.24
CA LYS A 13 -8.15 11.40 -1.20
C LYS A 13 -6.71 11.76 -1.56
N GLU A 14 -6.12 12.74 -0.89
CA GLU A 14 -4.75 13.17 -1.16
C GLU A 14 -3.74 12.06 -0.90
N THR A 15 -3.95 11.30 0.19
CA THR A 15 -3.11 10.14 0.51
C THR A 15 -3.17 9.09 -0.60
N LEU A 16 -4.39 8.69 -1.01
CA LEU A 16 -4.56 7.66 -2.04
C LEU A 16 -4.04 8.12 -3.42
N ASP A 17 -4.24 9.39 -3.79
CA ASP A 17 -3.70 9.97 -5.03
C ASP A 17 -2.15 9.98 -5.01
N ARG A 18 -1.53 10.36 -3.88
CA ARG A 18 -0.07 10.32 -3.68
C ARG A 18 0.48 8.90 -3.75
N VAL A 19 -0.17 7.95 -3.10
CA VAL A 19 0.21 6.53 -3.13
C VAL A 19 0.12 5.99 -4.55
N LYS A 20 -0.99 6.25 -5.25
CA LYS A 20 -1.21 5.87 -6.64
C LYS A 20 -0.09 6.38 -7.53
N GLN A 21 0.21 7.68 -7.46
CA GLN A 21 1.28 8.30 -8.25
C GLN A 21 2.65 7.69 -7.94
N THR A 22 2.95 7.46 -6.66
CA THR A 22 4.24 6.89 -6.23
C THR A 22 4.42 5.46 -6.75
N ILE A 23 3.37 4.64 -6.69
CA ILE A 23 3.42 3.25 -7.14
C ILE A 23 3.52 3.18 -8.67
N THR A 24 2.70 3.94 -9.40
CA THR A 24 2.71 3.92 -10.87
C THR A 24 3.99 4.52 -11.46
N SER A 25 4.55 5.57 -10.84
CA SER A 25 5.84 6.15 -11.24
C SER A 25 7.00 5.15 -11.13
N LYS A 26 6.91 4.18 -10.22
CA LYS A 26 7.90 3.11 -10.04
C LYS A 26 7.59 1.85 -10.88
N GLY A 27 6.67 1.95 -11.83
CA GLY A 27 6.27 0.85 -12.72
C GLY A 27 5.34 -0.18 -12.07
N GLY A 28 4.74 0.16 -10.92
CA GLY A 28 3.70 -0.64 -10.28
C GLY A 28 2.30 -0.31 -10.81
N THR A 29 1.30 -0.96 -10.22
CA THR A 29 -0.12 -0.72 -10.53
C THR A 29 -0.88 -0.38 -9.25
N PHE A 30 -1.85 0.52 -9.37
CA PHE A 30 -2.78 0.85 -8.30
C PHE A 30 -4.16 1.04 -8.91
N ASP A 31 -5.10 0.23 -8.46
CA ASP A 31 -6.48 0.20 -8.93
C ASP A 31 -7.43 0.28 -7.73
N GLY A 32 -8.37 1.22 -7.74
CA GLY A 32 -9.28 1.43 -6.62
C GLY A 32 -9.79 2.85 -6.51
N ASN A 33 -10.55 3.08 -5.43
CA ASN A 33 -11.26 4.32 -5.14
C ASN A 33 -11.05 4.76 -3.67
N THR A 34 -11.82 5.73 -3.19
CA THR A 34 -11.71 6.26 -1.82
C THR A 34 -12.19 5.31 -0.72
N GLU A 35 -12.67 4.12 -1.07
CA GLU A 35 -13.20 3.13 -0.14
C GLU A 35 -12.35 1.86 -0.11
N SER A 36 -11.87 1.39 -1.28
CA SER A 36 -11.04 0.19 -1.36
C SER A 36 -10.30 0.07 -2.69
N GLY A 37 -9.31 -0.82 -2.73
CA GLY A 37 -8.60 -1.17 -3.94
C GLY A 37 -7.46 -2.13 -3.74
N GLU A 38 -6.70 -2.34 -4.81
CA GLU A 38 -5.53 -3.21 -4.87
C GLU A 38 -4.32 -2.45 -5.41
N PHE A 39 -3.14 -2.87 -4.97
CA PHE A 39 -1.88 -2.32 -5.43
C PHE A 39 -0.84 -3.41 -5.66
N ALA A 40 0.05 -3.16 -6.63
CA ALA A 40 1.23 -3.96 -6.87
C ALA A 40 2.44 -3.04 -7.05
N GLY A 41 3.39 -3.12 -6.13
CA GLY A 41 4.67 -2.40 -6.20
C GLY A 41 5.76 -3.27 -6.79
N VAL A 42 6.61 -2.69 -7.63
CA VAL A 42 7.85 -3.31 -8.10
C VAL A 42 9.02 -2.75 -7.30
N THR A 43 9.85 -3.64 -6.77
CA THR A 43 11.08 -3.28 -6.06
C THR A 43 12.26 -4.05 -6.67
N PRO A 44 13.51 -3.59 -6.47
CA PRO A 44 14.69 -4.32 -6.97
C PRO A 44 14.78 -5.77 -6.50
N ILE A 45 14.21 -6.07 -5.33
CA ILE A 45 14.25 -7.40 -4.71
C ILE A 45 12.98 -8.23 -4.96
N GLY A 46 12.04 -7.72 -5.77
CA GLY A 46 10.84 -8.44 -6.20
C GLY A 46 9.56 -7.60 -6.14
N LYS A 47 8.43 -8.26 -6.43
CA LYS A 47 7.10 -7.63 -6.45
C LYS A 47 6.40 -7.78 -5.10
N VAL A 48 5.67 -6.76 -4.68
CA VAL A 48 4.79 -6.76 -3.51
C VAL A 48 3.38 -6.50 -4.01
N LYS A 49 2.40 -7.27 -3.55
CA LYS A 49 0.97 -7.03 -3.83
C LYS A 49 0.19 -6.90 -2.53
N GLY A 50 -0.81 -6.04 -2.55
CA GLY A 50 -1.70 -5.87 -1.43
C GLY A 50 -3.02 -5.24 -1.80
N LYS A 51 -3.89 -5.16 -0.80
CA LYS A 51 -5.21 -4.55 -0.86
C LYS A 51 -5.30 -3.48 0.22
N TYR A 52 -6.14 -2.49 0.00
CA TYR A 52 -6.52 -1.52 1.03
C TYR A 52 -8.04 -1.42 1.17
N THR A 53 -8.49 -1.09 2.37
CA THR A 53 -9.89 -0.81 2.67
C THR A 53 -9.96 0.33 3.67
N VAL A 54 -10.79 1.32 3.39
CA VAL A 54 -10.96 2.50 4.22
C VAL A 54 -12.06 2.24 5.25
N ASN A 55 -11.69 2.33 6.53
CA ASN A 55 -12.56 2.17 7.68
C ASN A 55 -12.67 3.51 8.43
N GLY A 56 -13.58 4.37 7.97
CA GLY A 56 -13.73 5.72 8.51
C GLY A 56 -12.51 6.58 8.19
N LYS A 57 -11.67 6.84 9.19
CA LYS A 57 -10.43 7.61 9.04
C LYS A 57 -9.18 6.74 8.84
N ASP A 58 -9.32 5.44 9.02
CA ASP A 58 -8.19 4.51 8.99
C ASP A 58 -8.18 3.71 7.68
N ILE A 59 -7.00 3.29 7.26
CA ILE A 59 -6.79 2.44 6.09
C ILE A 59 -6.29 1.09 6.58
N GLU A 60 -7.09 0.05 6.43
CA GLU A 60 -6.63 -1.33 6.59
C GLU A 60 -5.88 -1.75 5.33
N ILE A 61 -4.68 -2.30 5.51
CA ILE A 61 -3.82 -2.83 4.46
C ILE A 61 -3.63 -4.32 4.66
N VAL A 62 -3.78 -5.09 3.59
CA VAL A 62 -3.51 -6.53 3.56
C VAL A 62 -2.48 -6.84 2.49
N ILE A 63 -1.34 -7.40 2.88
CA ILE A 63 -0.31 -7.85 1.94
C ILE A 63 -0.62 -9.28 1.52
N THR A 64 -0.93 -9.45 0.24
CA THR A 64 -1.34 -10.72 -0.38
C THR A 64 -0.16 -11.49 -0.96
N ASP A 65 0.83 -10.78 -1.49
CA ASP A 65 2.00 -11.38 -2.13
C ASP A 65 3.27 -10.58 -1.79
N LYS A 66 4.38 -11.29 -1.58
CA LYS A 66 5.67 -10.67 -1.24
C LYS A 66 6.84 -11.47 -1.82
N PRO A 67 7.99 -10.81 -2.05
CA PRO A 67 9.21 -11.53 -2.38
C PRO A 67 9.64 -12.41 -1.21
N PHE A 68 10.20 -13.59 -1.49
CA PHE A 68 10.73 -14.49 -0.46
C PHE A 68 11.91 -13.87 0.29
N VAL A 69 12.74 -13.09 -0.41
CA VAL A 69 13.95 -12.45 0.13
C VAL A 69 13.67 -11.22 1.00
N ALA A 70 12.45 -10.67 0.95
CA ALA A 70 12.09 -9.47 1.70
C ALA A 70 11.40 -9.85 3.02
N PRO A 71 11.92 -9.40 4.18
CA PRO A 71 11.26 -9.58 5.47
C PRO A 71 9.92 -8.85 5.49
N MET A 72 8.93 -9.47 6.14
CA MET A 72 7.58 -8.89 6.23
C MET A 72 7.60 -7.51 6.91
N SER A 73 8.39 -7.36 7.97
CA SER A 73 8.52 -6.10 8.71
C SER A 73 9.02 -4.94 7.84
N VAL A 74 9.95 -5.21 6.91
CA VAL A 74 10.48 -4.19 6.00
C VAL A 74 9.42 -3.76 4.97
N ILE A 75 8.63 -4.71 4.46
CA ILE A 75 7.53 -4.41 3.54
C ILE A 75 6.46 -3.61 4.26
N GLU A 76 6.06 -4.04 5.45
CA GLU A 76 5.07 -3.34 6.26
C GLU A 76 5.51 -1.91 6.57
N ASP A 77 6.74 -1.70 7.04
CA ASP A 77 7.29 -0.37 7.30
C ASP A 77 7.25 0.54 6.07
N ARG A 78 7.67 0.02 4.90
CA ARG A 78 7.63 0.79 3.65
C ARG A 78 6.22 1.12 3.20
N VAL A 79 5.30 0.17 3.31
CA VAL A 79 3.90 0.39 2.93
C VAL A 79 3.26 1.37 3.91
N ARG A 80 3.50 1.26 5.22
CA ARG A 80 3.07 2.25 6.21
C ARG A 80 3.55 3.66 5.84
N ASN A 81 4.82 3.81 5.50
CA ASN A 81 5.38 5.10 5.08
C ASN A 81 4.74 5.69 3.81
N TYR A 82 4.18 4.87 2.92
CA TYR A 82 3.45 5.39 1.76
C TYR A 82 2.04 5.86 2.12
N PHE A 83 1.36 5.15 3.02
CA PHE A 83 -0.04 5.42 3.39
C PHE A 83 -0.21 6.33 4.60
N ALA A 84 0.86 6.61 5.34
CA ALA A 84 0.89 7.63 6.40
C ALA A 84 0.97 9.02 5.79
#